data_AF-A0A4R0JQL8-F1
#
_entry.id   AF-A0A4R0JQL8-F1
#
_cell.length_a   1.000
_cell.length_b   1.000
_cell.length_c   1.000
_cell.angle_alpha   90.00
_cell.angle_beta   90.00
_cell.angle_gamma   90.00
#
_symmetry.space_group_name_H-M   'P 1'
#
loop_
_entity.id
_entity.type
_entity.pdbx_description
1 polymer ?
#
loop_
_entity_poly.entity_id
_entity_poly.type
_entity_poly.pdbx_seq_one_letter_code
_entity_poly.pdbx_strand_id
1 'polypeptide(L)'
;MNTQDQVPDEEGDPLLDELVVAIEADLELIVNSRADDADPGTPDQWLDDPEEVQVEETDLRSLLSAAEALEPDRRHDPGDASSS
;
A
#
# COMPACT_ATOMS: atom_id res chain seq x y z
N MET A 1 20.73 -11.18 37.73
CA MET A 1 21.08 -10.79 36.35
C MET A 1 20.73 -11.95 35.45
N ASN A 2 19.75 -11.75 34.58
CA ASN A 2 19.60 -12.39 33.26
C ASN A 2 18.32 -11.78 32.66
N THR A 3 18.47 -10.53 32.22
CA THR A 3 17.56 -9.94 31.25
C THR A 3 17.83 -10.71 29.97
N GLN A 4 17.03 -11.74 29.72
CA GLN A 4 16.99 -12.32 28.38
C GLN A 4 16.44 -11.21 27.48
N ASP A 5 17.38 -10.66 26.72
CA ASP A 5 17.24 -9.96 25.45
C ASP A 5 16.07 -10.55 24.66
N GLN A 6 14.88 -9.97 24.83
CA GLN A 6 13.81 -10.15 23.86
C GLN A 6 14.16 -9.21 22.74
N VAL A 7 14.84 -9.72 21.72
CA VAL A 7 14.78 -9.13 20.38
C VAL A 7 13.29 -9.10 20.05
N PRO A 8 12.65 -7.91 19.96
CA PRO A 8 11.26 -7.87 19.54
C PRO A 8 11.21 -8.49 18.15
N ASP A 9 10.34 -9.48 17.99
CA ASP A 9 9.99 -9.99 16.67
C ASP A 9 9.74 -8.80 15.75
N GLU A 10 10.19 -8.95 14.50
CA GLU A 10 10.13 -7.97 13.44
C GLU A 10 8.68 -7.60 13.09
N GLU A 11 7.96 -6.93 13.97
CA GLU A 11 6.68 -6.31 13.66
C GLU A 11 6.98 -5.22 12.62
N GLY A 12 6.23 -5.25 11.52
CA GLY A 12 6.21 -4.22 10.49
C GLY A 12 5.89 -2.85 11.10
N ASP A 13 6.06 -1.79 10.32
CA ASP A 13 5.62 -0.47 10.80
C ASP A 13 4.09 -0.46 10.79
N PRO A 14 3.40 -0.41 11.96
CA PRO A 14 1.94 -0.48 12.01
C PRO A 14 1.27 0.68 11.26
N LEU A 15 1.98 1.80 11.07
CA LEU A 15 1.50 2.90 10.24
C LEU A 15 1.53 2.54 8.74
N LEU A 16 2.56 1.82 8.29
CA LEU A 16 2.64 1.34 6.91
C LEU A 16 1.58 0.27 6.65
N ASP A 17 1.36 -0.63 7.61
CA ASP A 17 0.31 -1.65 7.50
C ASP A 17 -1.09 -1.02 7.38
N GLU A 18 -1.40 -0.02 8.22
CA GLU A 18 -2.67 0.72 8.15
C GLU A 18 -2.80 1.48 6.81
N LEU A 19 -1.71 2.09 6.34
CA LEU A 19 -1.69 2.81 5.07
C LEU A 19 -1.94 1.87 3.88
N VAL A 20 -1.30 0.70 3.85
CA VAL A 20 -1.48 -0.31 2.80
C VAL A 20 -2.94 -0.76 2.75
N VAL A 21 -3.53 -1.11 3.90
CA VAL A 21 -4.94 -1.53 3.98
C VAL A 21 -5.89 -0.45 3.48
N ALA A 22 -5.65 0.83 3.83
CA ALA A 22 -6.46 1.93 3.37
C ALA A 22 -6.38 2.11 1.84
N ILE A 23 -5.17 2.05 1.27
CA ILE A 23 -4.96 2.20 -0.18
C ILE A 23 -5.60 1.03 -0.95
N GLU A 24 -5.49 -0.20 -0.44
CA GLU A 24 -6.13 -1.37 -1.04
C GLU A 24 -7.66 -1.23 -1.07
N ALA A 25 -8.26 -0.71 0.01
CA ALA A 25 -9.69 -0.48 0.07
C ALA A 25 -10.16 0.57 -0.94
N ASP A 26 -9.42 1.67 -1.10
CA ASP A 26 -9.74 2.72 -2.08
C ASP A 26 -9.57 2.22 -3.53
N LEU A 27 -8.51 1.43 -3.80
CA LEU A 27 -8.33 0.78 -5.10
C LEU A 27 -9.46 -0.21 -5.41
N GLU A 28 -9.92 -0.99 -4.42
CA GLU A 28 -11.06 -1.89 -4.58
C GLU A 28 -12.34 -1.11 -4.91
N LEU A 29 -12.57 0.05 -4.27
CA LEU A 29 -13.71 0.91 -4.56
C LEU A 29 -13.68 1.41 -6.02
N ILE A 30 -12.53 1.87 -6.51
CA ILE A 30 -12.34 2.32 -7.90
C ILE A 30 -12.58 1.17 -8.90
N VAL A 31 -12.12 -0.04 -8.57
CA VAL A 31 -12.33 -1.22 -9.43
C VAL A 31 -13.81 -1.59 -9.48
N ASN A 32 -14.49 -1.57 -8.33
CA ASN A 32 -15.90 -1.89 -8.22
C ASN A 32 -16.79 -0.86 -8.92
N SER A 33 -16.47 0.44 -8.83
CA SER A 33 -17.24 1.49 -9.49
C SER A 33 -17.24 1.33 -11.01
N ARG A 34 -16.10 0.92 -11.61
CA ARG A 34 -16.01 0.63 -13.04
C ARG A 34 -16.74 -0.64 -13.47
N ALA A 35 -16.89 -1.61 -12.58
CA ALA A 35 -17.56 -2.86 -12.89
C ALA A 35 -19.09 -2.69 -13.05
N ASP A 36 -19.66 -1.73 -12.33
CA ASP A 36 -21.09 -1.38 -12.41
C ASP A 36 -21.42 -0.41 -13.57
N ASP A 37 -20.40 0.17 -14.23
CA ASP A 37 -20.56 1.25 -15.20
C ASP A 37 -20.68 0.73 -16.65
N ALA A 38 -21.78 0.04 -16.94
CA ALA A 38 -22.09 -0.47 -18.28
C ALA A 38 -22.46 0.64 -19.29
N ASP A 39 -22.79 1.83 -18.79
CA ASP A 39 -23.09 3.04 -19.57
C ASP A 39 -22.81 4.27 -18.69
N PRO A 40 -21.64 4.93 -18.81
CA PRO A 40 -21.25 6.03 -17.93
C PRO A 40 -22.15 7.26 -18.04
N GLY A 41 -23.18 7.25 -18.89
CA GLY A 41 -24.05 8.41 -19.07
C GLY A 41 -23.32 9.60 -19.68
N THR A 42 -23.95 10.77 -19.63
CA THR A 42 -23.33 12.01 -20.14
C THR A 42 -22.51 12.70 -19.06
N PRO A 43 -21.51 13.54 -19.40
CA PRO A 43 -20.62 14.17 -18.41
C PRO A 43 -21.32 14.98 -17.31
N ASP A 44 -22.53 15.49 -17.56
CA ASP A 44 -23.37 16.18 -16.57
C ASP A 44 -24.03 15.24 -15.54
N GLN A 45 -23.97 13.93 -15.78
CA GLN A 45 -24.52 12.87 -14.93
C GLN A 45 -23.43 12.11 -14.15
N TRP A 46 -22.16 12.38 -14.46
CA TRP A 46 -21.03 11.77 -13.77
C TRP A 46 -20.98 12.25 -12.32
N LEU A 47 -20.90 11.28 -11.41
CA LEU A 47 -20.64 11.57 -9.99
C LEU A 47 -19.17 11.95 -9.80
N ASP A 48 -18.28 11.31 -10.55
CA ASP A 48 -16.83 11.50 -10.53
C ASP A 48 -16.30 11.61 -11.97
N ASP A 49 -15.30 12.45 -12.19
CA ASP A 49 -14.66 12.57 -13.51
C ASP A 49 -13.76 11.34 -13.77
N PRO A 50 -14.01 10.55 -14.84
CA PRO A 50 -13.20 9.39 -15.18
C PRO A 50 -11.70 9.68 -15.40
N GLU A 51 -11.34 10.91 -15.78
CA GLU A 51 -9.94 11.33 -15.87
C GLU A 51 -9.34 11.53 -14.47
N GLU A 52 -10.07 12.18 -13.56
CA GLU A 52 -9.63 12.36 -12.17
C GLU A 52 -9.50 11.00 -11.45
N VAL A 53 -10.46 10.10 -11.63
CA VAL A 53 -10.43 8.74 -11.06
C VAL A 53 -9.23 7.93 -11.59
N GLN A 54 -8.82 8.11 -12.85
CA GLN A 54 -7.61 7.46 -13.39
C GLN A 54 -6.31 8.01 -12.80
N VAL A 55 -6.25 9.31 -12.57
CA VAL A 55 -5.10 9.95 -11.92
C VAL A 55 -4.99 9.45 -10.49
N GLU A 56 -6.09 9.46 -9.73
CA GLU A 56 -6.13 8.98 -8.35
C GLU A 56 -5.71 7.50 -8.24
N GLU A 57 -6.23 6.62 -9.10
CA GLU A 57 -5.82 5.21 -9.13
C GLU A 57 -4.32 5.05 -9.40
N THR A 58 -3.76 5.88 -10.28
CA THR A 58 -2.33 5.87 -10.60
C THR A 58 -1.50 6.31 -9.40
N ASP A 59 -1.92 7.37 -8.71
CA ASP A 59 -1.26 7.89 -7.52
C ASP A 59 -1.33 6.88 -6.36
N LEU A 60 -2.50 6.27 -6.13
CA LEU A 60 -2.69 5.22 -5.12
C LEU A 60 -1.80 4.00 -5.39
N ARG A 61 -1.69 3.54 -6.64
CA ARG A 61 -0.77 2.45 -7.00
C ARG A 61 0.69 2.83 -6.79
N SER A 62 1.07 4.06 -7.11
CA SER A 62 2.42 4.55 -6.85
C SER A 62 2.70 4.61 -5.35
N LEU A 63 1.72 5.04 -4.54
CA LEU A 63 1.83 5.11 -3.10
C LEU A 63 1.91 3.73 -2.46
N LEU A 64 1.10 2.77 -2.91
CA LEU A 64 1.15 1.37 -2.47
C LEU A 64 2.55 0.79 -2.72
N SER A 65 3.07 0.94 -3.94
CA SER A 65 4.41 0.45 -4.27
C SER A 65 5.50 1.12 -3.43
N ALA A 66 5.34 2.40 -3.07
CA ALA A 66 6.26 3.09 -2.18
C ALA A 66 6.16 2.60 -0.73
N ALA A 67 4.94 2.35 -0.24
CA ALA A 67 4.70 1.82 1.10
C ALA A 67 5.27 0.40 1.26
N GLU A 68 5.00 -0.48 0.28
CA GLU A 68 5.56 -1.84 0.22
C GLU A 68 7.10 -1.84 0.14
N ALA A 69 7.70 -0.85 -0.54
CA ALA A 69 9.15 -0.70 -0.62
C ALA A 69 9.79 -0.19 0.69
N LEU A 70 8.99 0.45 1.55
CA LEU A 70 9.40 0.92 2.88
C LEU A 70 9.17 -0.14 3.96
N GLU A 71 8.21 -1.05 3.76
CA GLU A 71 8.11 -2.29 4.54
C GLU A 71 9.44 -3.05 4.42
N PRO A 72 10.04 -3.41 5.56
CA PRO A 72 11.48 -3.29 5.73
C PRO A 72 12.35 -4.10 4.76
N ASP A 73 13.37 -3.39 4.26
CA ASP A 73 14.70 -3.85 3.81
C ASP A 73 15.49 -4.60 4.93
N ARG A 74 14.80 -5.32 5.84
CA ARG A 74 15.40 -6.09 6.96
C ARG A 74 16.02 -7.42 6.51
N ARG A 75 15.80 -7.84 5.27
CA ARG A 75 16.44 -9.05 4.70
C ARG A 75 17.87 -8.81 4.21
N HIS A 76 18.42 -7.61 4.35
CA HIS A 76 19.79 -7.30 3.95
C HIS A 76 20.57 -6.52 5.01
N ASP A 77 20.69 -7.09 6.22
CA ASP A 77 21.94 -6.93 6.96
C ASP A 77 22.91 -8.03 6.51
N PRO A 78 23.94 -7.74 5.69
CA PRO A 78 25.08 -8.63 5.53
C PRO A 78 25.96 -8.54 6.79
N GLY A 79 25.36 -8.80 7.95
CA GLY A 79 26.00 -8.86 9.26
C GLY A 79 26.56 -10.24 9.59
N ASP A 80 26.92 -11.06 8.59
CA ASP A 80 27.69 -12.28 8.80
C ASP A 80 28.62 -12.58 7.61
N ALA A 81 29.54 -11.66 7.36
CA ALA A 81 30.80 -11.96 6.68
C ALA A 81 31.96 -11.55 7.61
N SER A 82 31.91 -12.02 8.85
CA SER A 82 33.05 -11.98 9.77
C SER A 82 33.01 -13.22 10.65
N SER A 83 33.44 -14.34 10.08
CA SER A 83 34.05 -15.42 10.86
C SER A 83 35.04 -16.20 10.00
N SER A 84 36.32 -15.93 10.31
CA SER A 84 37.52 -16.78 10.26
C SER A 84 37.89 -17.59 9.03
#